data_AF-A0A9E2AAN7-F1
#
_entry.id   AF-A0A9E2AAN7-F1
#
_cell.length_a   1.000
_cell.length_b   1.000
_cell.length_c   1.000
_cell.angle_alpha   90.00
_cell.angle_beta   90.00
_cell.angle_gamma   90.00
#
_symmetry.space_group_name_H-M   'P 1'
#
loop_
_entity.id
_entity.type
_entity.pdbx_description
1 polymer ?
#
loop_
_entity_poly.entity_id
_entity_poly.type
_entity_poly.pdbx_seq_one_letter_code
_entity_poly.pdbx_strand_id
1 'polypeptide(L)'
;MSVGSMVALTAERVVKPVEGMHRAISAPWFKAVGTIGRPVQVAHDVISGVVYGSIRLGAQAIGVAVDARGTKSSSAVPGRAAVNGLWGDSLGRLDRRLGTSMSLRDSHGAPVLPHADLGAAFPTATDHLVVLVHGLFKTEGCWDGSDARPGLIQSLKDHPALTPVTIRYNTGRRVAPN
;
A
#
# COMPACT_ATOMS: atom_id res chain seq x y z
N MET A 1 -5.17 -5.09 20.73
CA MET A 1 -3.97 -4.46 20.14
C MET A 1 -4.20 -2.96 20.18
N SER A 2 -3.26 -2.19 20.74
CA SER A 2 -3.38 -0.72 20.81
C SER A 2 -3.00 -0.06 19.48
N VAL A 3 -3.37 1.19 19.26
CA VAL A 3 -3.02 1.93 18.03
C VAL A 3 -1.51 2.13 17.95
N GLY A 4 -0.84 2.33 19.08
CA GLY A 4 0.59 2.48 19.18
C GLY A 4 1.37 1.20 18.93
N SER A 5 0.88 0.05 19.41
CA SER A 5 1.47 -1.25 19.08
C SER A 5 1.31 -1.59 17.59
N MET A 6 0.21 -1.15 16.96
CA MET A 6 0.05 -1.20 15.50
C MET A 6 1.09 -0.32 14.80
N VAL A 7 1.24 0.96 15.16
CA VAL A 7 2.22 1.88 14.54
C VAL A 7 3.67 1.37 14.67
N ALA A 8 4.04 0.83 15.83
CA ALA A 8 5.35 0.23 16.08
C ALA A 8 5.62 -0.99 15.17
N LEU A 9 4.64 -1.89 15.05
CA LEU A 9 4.72 -3.07 14.19
C LEU A 9 4.72 -2.68 12.70
N THR A 10 4.00 -1.61 12.34
CA THR A 10 4.02 -1.03 10.99
C THR A 10 5.39 -0.56 10.58
N ALA A 11 6.01 0.27 11.42
CA ALA A 11 7.33 0.79 11.11
C ALA A 11 8.33 -0.34 10.98
N GLU A 12 8.29 -1.34 11.85
CA GLU A 12 9.16 -2.50 11.72
C GLU A 12 8.94 -3.29 10.42
N ARG A 13 7.67 -3.51 10.01
CA ARG A 13 7.33 -4.26 8.80
C ARG A 13 7.60 -3.50 7.49
N VAL A 14 7.64 -2.17 7.51
CA VAL A 14 7.98 -1.35 6.32
C VAL A 14 9.48 -1.07 6.25
N VAL A 15 10.09 -0.73 7.38
CA VAL A 15 11.49 -0.34 7.45
C VAL A 15 12.40 -1.52 7.14
N LYS A 16 12.09 -2.72 7.63
CA LYS A 16 12.94 -3.92 7.39
C LYS A 16 13.04 -4.30 5.91
N PRO A 17 11.95 -4.38 5.11
CA PRO A 17 12.06 -4.63 3.68
C PRO A 17 12.79 -3.53 2.92
N VAL A 18 12.58 -2.26 3.26
CA VAL A 18 13.26 -1.13 2.62
C VAL A 18 14.76 -1.16 2.93
N GLU A 19 15.13 -1.40 4.19
CA GLU A 19 16.51 -1.62 4.60
C GLU A 19 17.13 -2.82 3.87
N GLY A 20 16.37 -3.92 3.73
CA GLY A 20 16.77 -5.10 2.97
C GLY A 20 17.00 -4.80 1.49
N MET A 21 16.12 -4.02 0.86
CA MET A 21 16.26 -3.58 -0.53
C MET A 21 17.48 -2.68 -0.70
N HIS A 22 17.70 -1.71 0.19
CA HIS A 22 18.86 -0.82 0.17
C HIS A 22 20.16 -1.64 0.25
N ARG A 23 20.22 -2.63 1.14
CA ARG A 23 21.35 -3.57 1.25
C ARG A 23 21.51 -4.44 0.00
N ALA A 24 20.41 -4.90 -0.60
CA ALA A 24 20.44 -5.70 -1.82
C ALA A 24 20.95 -4.91 -3.04
N ILE A 25 20.67 -3.60 -3.08
CA ILE A 25 21.18 -2.69 -4.13
C ILE A 25 22.66 -2.38 -3.91
N SER A 26 23.11 -2.18 -2.66
CA SER A 26 24.50 -1.80 -2.37
C SER A 26 25.48 -2.97 -2.39
N ALA A 27 25.04 -4.18 -2.01
CA ALA A 27 25.90 -5.36 -1.87
C ALA A 27 26.66 -5.75 -3.17
N PRO A 28 26.05 -5.72 -4.38
CA PRO A 28 26.76 -6.00 -5.62
C PRO A 28 27.93 -5.03 -5.89
N TRP A 29 27.77 -3.75 -5.53
CA TRP A 29 28.80 -2.73 -5.74
C TRP A 29 29.98 -2.89 -4.78
N PHE A 30 29.71 -3.16 -3.49
CA PHE A 30 30.80 -3.46 -2.55
C PHE A 30 31.51 -4.77 -2.89
N LYS A 31 30.79 -5.75 -3.45
CA LYS A 31 31.39 -6.98 -3.98
C LYS A 31 32.28 -6.69 -5.19
N ALA A 32 31.89 -5.78 -6.07
CA ALA A 32 32.67 -5.38 -7.25
C ALA A 32 33.98 -4.65 -6.88
N VAL A 33 33.97 -3.83 -5.83
CA VAL A 33 35.17 -3.12 -5.33
C VAL A 33 36.12 -4.06 -4.54
N GLY A 34 35.60 -5.18 -4.03
CA GLY A 34 36.39 -6.19 -3.35
C GLY A 34 36.91 -5.74 -1.97
N THR A 35 37.97 -6.37 -1.48
CA THR A 35 38.50 -6.17 -0.12
C THR A 35 38.95 -4.74 0.19
N ILE A 36 39.32 -3.97 -0.84
CA ILE A 36 39.69 -2.56 -0.73
C ILE A 36 38.49 -1.70 -0.28
N GLY A 37 37.27 -2.06 -0.70
CA GLY A 37 36.03 -1.36 -0.34
C GLY A 37 35.47 -1.75 1.03
N ARG A 38 36.08 -2.72 1.72
CA ARG A 38 35.55 -3.29 2.98
C ARG A 38 35.38 -2.25 4.10
N PRO A 39 36.32 -1.30 4.35
CA PRO A 39 36.13 -0.29 5.38
C PRO A 39 34.92 0.62 5.09
N VAL A 40 34.72 0.98 3.81
CA VAL A 40 33.60 1.81 3.36
C VAL A 40 32.29 1.06 3.46
N GLN A 41 32.26 -0.24 3.12
CA GLN A 41 31.09 -1.10 3.29
C GLN A 41 30.65 -1.16 4.75
N VAL A 42 31.58 -1.34 5.69
CA VAL A 42 31.27 -1.37 7.13
C VAL A 42 30.68 -0.04 7.60
N ALA A 43 31.29 1.08 7.21
CA ALA A 43 30.76 2.40 7.55
C ALA A 43 29.34 2.63 6.98
N HIS A 44 29.12 2.25 5.71
CA HIS A 44 27.82 2.33 5.06
C HIS A 44 26.75 1.50 5.78
N ASP A 45 27.08 0.27 6.17
CA ASP A 45 26.15 -0.64 6.83
C ASP A 45 25.80 -0.16 8.25
N VAL A 46 26.77 0.42 8.98
CA VAL A 46 26.53 1.05 10.29
C VAL A 46 25.62 2.26 10.16
N ILE A 47 25.91 3.18 9.24
CA ILE A 47 25.09 4.39 9.01
C ILE A 47 23.67 3.98 8.61
N SER A 48 23.54 3.03 7.68
CA SER A 48 22.24 2.52 7.24
C SER A 48 21.46 1.92 8.41
N GLY A 49 22.12 1.08 9.24
CA GLY A 49 21.52 0.51 10.43
C GLY A 49 21.05 1.56 11.46
N VAL A 50 21.83 2.63 11.66
CA VAL A 50 21.47 3.75 12.54
C VAL A 50 20.26 4.53 12.00
N VAL A 51 20.25 4.84 10.70
CA VAL A 51 19.15 5.58 10.06
C VAL A 51 17.86 4.78 10.13
N TYR A 52 17.86 3.51 9.71
CA TYR A 52 16.67 2.67 9.77
C TYR A 52 16.25 2.34 11.21
N GLY A 53 17.21 2.16 12.11
CA GLY A 53 16.95 2.00 13.54
C GLY A 53 16.26 3.22 14.16
N SER A 54 16.72 4.43 13.84
CA SER A 54 16.12 5.67 14.36
C SER A 54 14.71 5.93 13.83
N ILE A 55 14.44 5.63 12.55
CA ILE A 55 13.08 5.69 11.98
C ILE A 55 12.13 4.74 12.73
N ARG A 56 12.58 3.52 13.04
CA ARG A 56 11.79 2.54 13.79
C ARG A 56 11.50 3.00 15.23
N LEU A 57 12.51 3.53 15.92
CA LEU A 57 12.36 4.08 17.28
C LEU A 57 11.44 5.29 17.30
N GLY A 58 11.56 6.19 16.31
CA GLY A 58 10.68 7.35 16.16
C GLY A 58 9.22 6.93 15.97
N ALA A 59 8.96 5.93 15.14
CA ALA A 59 7.61 5.42 14.96
C ALA A 59 7.05 4.70 16.20
N GLN A 60 7.88 3.98 16.96
CA GLN A 60 7.48 3.41 18.25
C GLN A 60 7.08 4.52 19.24
N ALA A 61 7.86 5.59 19.32
CA ALA A 61 7.56 6.73 20.19
C ALA A 61 6.26 7.45 19.78
N ILE A 62 6.03 7.64 18.48
CA ILE A 62 4.77 8.18 17.95
C ILE A 62 3.60 7.26 18.32
N GLY A 63 3.79 5.94 18.22
CA GLY A 63 2.78 4.96 18.62
C GLY A 63 2.37 5.10 20.08
N VAL A 64 3.34 5.15 21.00
CA VAL A 64 3.09 5.36 22.44
C VAL A 64 2.37 6.68 22.70
N ALA A 65 2.76 7.75 22.01
CA ALA A 65 2.11 9.06 22.15
C ALA A 65 0.66 9.08 21.63
N VAL A 66 0.36 8.33 20.57
CA VAL A 66 -1.00 8.19 20.02
C VAL A 66 -1.89 7.38 20.98
N ASP A 67 -1.37 6.30 21.56
CA ASP A 67 -2.08 5.52 22.58
C ASP A 67 -2.38 6.37 23.82
N ALA A 68 -1.42 7.20 24.27
CA ALA A 68 -1.60 8.10 25.39
C ALA A 68 -2.66 9.20 25.13
N ARG A 69 -2.93 9.54 23.86
CA ARG A 69 -3.91 10.56 23.45
C ARG A 69 -5.30 10.01 23.12
N GLY A 70 -5.49 8.69 23.10
CA GLY A 70 -6.81 8.06 22.99
C GLY A 70 -7.57 8.30 21.68
N THR A 71 -6.89 8.49 20.55
CA THR A 71 -7.56 8.75 19.26
C THR A 71 -8.23 7.50 18.70
N LYS A 72 -9.57 7.48 18.69
CA LYS A 72 -10.38 6.46 18.02
C LYS A 72 -10.76 6.96 16.62
N SER A 73 -10.00 6.61 15.58
CA SER A 73 -10.55 6.54 14.21
C SER A 73 -9.60 5.84 13.24
N SER A 74 -9.92 4.61 12.83
CA SER A 74 -9.29 3.93 11.70
C SER A 74 -10.25 3.75 10.50
N SER A 75 -11.41 4.43 10.51
CA SER A 75 -12.44 4.27 9.48
C SER A 75 -12.15 5.02 8.18
N ALA A 76 -11.14 5.91 8.16
CA ALA A 76 -10.75 6.62 6.95
C ALA A 76 -10.07 5.67 5.94
N VAL A 77 -10.44 5.78 4.66
CA VAL A 77 -9.91 4.98 3.53
C VAL A 77 -8.37 4.89 3.51
N PRO A 78 -7.59 5.96 3.82
CA PRO A 78 -6.13 5.87 3.92
C PRO A 78 -5.65 4.93 5.04
N GLY A 79 -6.35 4.94 6.19
CA GLY A 79 -6.06 4.06 7.32
C GLY A 79 -6.30 2.59 6.99
N ARG A 80 -7.36 2.29 6.23
CA ARG A 80 -7.65 0.93 5.75
C ARG A 80 -6.61 0.45 4.73
N ALA A 81 -6.15 1.31 3.82
CA ALA A 81 -5.12 0.96 2.84
C ALA A 81 -3.78 0.61 3.50
N ALA A 82 -3.37 1.40 4.50
CA ALA A 82 -2.19 1.15 5.30
C ALA A 82 -2.30 -0.18 6.07
N VAL A 83 -3.43 -0.42 6.73
CA VAL A 83 -3.69 -1.66 7.48
C VAL A 83 -3.68 -2.89 6.56
N ASN A 84 -4.32 -2.82 5.39
CA ASN A 84 -4.37 -3.92 4.43
C ASN A 84 -3.00 -4.19 3.82
N GLY A 85 -2.31 -3.16 3.31
CA GLY A 85 -0.97 -3.34 2.73
C GLY A 85 0.05 -3.95 3.69
N LEU A 86 -0.14 -3.74 5.00
CA LEU A 86 0.83 -4.13 6.01
C LEU A 86 0.52 -5.45 6.71
N TRP A 87 -0.76 -5.70 6.99
CA TRP A 87 -1.24 -6.85 7.73
C TRP A 87 -2.14 -7.77 6.92
N GLY A 88 -2.28 -7.57 5.61
CA GLY A 88 -3.27 -8.25 4.77
C GLY A 88 -3.37 -9.76 4.95
N ASP A 89 -2.25 -10.48 4.89
CA ASP A 89 -2.19 -11.92 5.13
C ASP A 89 -2.52 -12.34 6.58
N SER A 90 -2.35 -11.42 7.55
CA SER A 90 -2.64 -11.64 8.97
C SER A 90 -4.07 -11.22 9.36
N LEU A 91 -4.75 -10.37 8.58
CA LEU A 91 -6.08 -9.84 8.88
C LEU A 91 -7.17 -10.92 8.85
N GLY A 92 -7.00 -12.00 8.08
CA GLY A 92 -7.89 -13.16 8.13
C GLY A 92 -7.98 -13.80 9.52
N ARG A 93 -6.98 -13.58 10.39
CA ARG A 93 -6.91 -14.06 11.79
C ARG A 93 -7.23 -12.98 12.84
N LEU A 94 -7.19 -11.69 12.50
CA LEU A 94 -7.27 -10.58 13.46
C LEU A 94 -8.62 -9.87 13.47
N ASP A 95 -9.17 -9.53 12.30
CA ASP A 95 -10.53 -8.99 12.13
C ASP A 95 -10.89 -8.93 10.63
N ARG A 96 -11.88 -9.73 10.19
CA ARG A 96 -12.34 -9.75 8.79
C ARG A 96 -12.96 -8.43 8.36
N ARG A 97 -13.45 -7.58 9.28
CA ARG A 97 -14.05 -6.27 8.97
C ARG A 97 -13.03 -5.26 8.43
N LEU A 98 -11.76 -5.44 8.76
CA LEU A 98 -10.66 -4.59 8.29
C LEU A 98 -10.04 -5.11 6.99
N GLY A 99 -10.21 -6.40 6.68
CA GLY A 99 -9.76 -7.02 5.44
C GLY A 99 -10.55 -6.52 4.23
N THR A 100 -9.84 -6.10 3.19
CA THR A 100 -10.42 -5.79 1.89
C THR A 100 -10.34 -7.03 1.02
N SER A 101 -11.48 -7.60 0.62
CA SER A 101 -11.48 -8.62 -0.43
C SER A 101 -11.26 -7.96 -1.79
N MET A 102 -10.62 -8.68 -2.71
CA MET A 102 -10.54 -8.23 -4.10
C MET A 102 -11.93 -7.96 -4.64
N SER A 103 -12.15 -6.77 -5.20
CA SER A 103 -13.41 -6.44 -5.86
C SER A 103 -13.17 -5.46 -7.00
N LEU A 104 -13.95 -5.63 -8.06
CA LEU A 104 -14.11 -4.62 -9.08
C LEU A 104 -14.83 -3.40 -8.51
N ARG A 105 -14.55 -2.23 -9.04
CA ARG A 105 -15.20 -0.98 -8.68
C ARG A 105 -15.82 -0.37 -9.93
N ASP A 106 -17.07 0.07 -9.81
CA ASP A 106 -17.76 0.78 -10.88
C ASP A 106 -17.18 2.19 -11.08
N SER A 107 -17.76 2.95 -12.02
CA SER A 107 -17.38 4.31 -12.32
C SER A 107 -17.54 5.28 -11.13
N HIS A 108 -18.28 4.91 -10.10
CA HIS A 108 -18.51 5.69 -8.87
C HIS A 108 -17.69 5.16 -7.67
N GLY A 109 -16.85 4.14 -7.87
CA GLY A 109 -16.04 3.52 -6.82
C GLY A 109 -16.81 2.53 -5.94
N ALA A 110 -18.06 2.21 -6.27
CA ALA A 110 -18.84 1.21 -5.55
C ALA A 110 -18.40 -0.20 -5.96
N PRO A 111 -18.39 -1.18 -5.03
CA PRO A 111 -17.99 -2.54 -5.36
C PRO A 111 -19.01 -3.19 -6.31
N VAL A 112 -18.55 -3.72 -7.43
CA VAL A 112 -19.38 -4.54 -8.32
C VAL A 112 -19.40 -5.96 -7.77
N LEU A 113 -20.61 -6.49 -7.53
CA LEU A 113 -20.77 -7.83 -6.97
C LEU A 113 -20.50 -8.90 -8.04
N PRO A 114 -19.99 -10.10 -7.68
CA PRO A 114 -19.65 -11.15 -8.64
C PRO A 114 -20.80 -11.62 -9.56
N HIS A 115 -22.05 -11.37 -9.15
CA HIS A 115 -23.26 -11.74 -9.89
C HIS A 115 -24.11 -10.52 -10.26
N ALA A 116 -23.56 -9.31 -10.14
CA ALA A 116 -24.25 -8.10 -10.58
C ALA A 116 -24.36 -8.07 -12.11
N ASP A 117 -25.41 -7.45 -12.60
CA ASP A 117 -25.52 -7.09 -14.01
C ASP A 117 -24.43 -6.06 -14.35
N LEU A 118 -23.41 -6.51 -15.09
CA LEU A 118 -22.30 -5.65 -15.52
C LEU A 118 -22.76 -4.53 -16.45
N GLY A 119 -23.85 -4.74 -17.21
CA GLY A 119 -24.44 -3.70 -18.05
C GLY A 119 -25.02 -2.57 -17.21
N ALA A 120 -25.57 -2.87 -16.03
CA ALA A 120 -26.02 -1.84 -15.09
C ALA A 120 -24.85 -1.10 -14.42
N ALA A 121 -23.75 -1.81 -14.10
CA ALA A 121 -22.56 -1.21 -13.49
C ALA A 121 -21.71 -0.37 -14.47
N PHE A 122 -21.72 -0.74 -15.75
CA PHE A 122 -20.98 -0.07 -16.82
C PHE A 122 -21.88 0.15 -18.05
N PRO A 123 -22.89 1.03 -17.95
CA PRO A 123 -23.90 1.21 -19.01
C PRO A 123 -23.31 1.81 -20.30
N THR A 124 -22.15 2.45 -20.21
CA THR A 124 -21.43 3.05 -21.32
C THR A 124 -20.16 2.28 -21.68
N ALA A 125 -20.09 0.99 -21.31
CA ALA A 125 -18.92 0.17 -21.61
C ALA A 125 -18.69 0.03 -23.12
N THR A 126 -17.42 0.05 -23.48
CA THR A 126 -16.89 -0.20 -24.82
C THR A 126 -16.22 -1.57 -24.85
N ASP A 127 -15.78 -1.99 -26.04
CA ASP A 127 -14.99 -3.20 -26.27
C ASP A 127 -13.53 -3.08 -25.81
N HIS A 128 -13.07 -1.89 -25.45
CA HIS A 128 -11.72 -1.63 -24.95
C HIS A 128 -11.70 -1.27 -23.46
N LEU A 129 -11.40 -2.27 -22.63
CA LEU A 129 -11.27 -2.12 -21.18
C LEU A 129 -9.85 -1.71 -20.77
N VAL A 130 -9.76 -0.77 -19.83
CA VAL A 130 -8.51 -0.38 -19.17
C VAL A 130 -8.60 -0.74 -17.69
N VAL A 131 -7.90 -1.80 -17.29
CA VAL A 131 -7.93 -2.30 -15.92
C VAL A 131 -6.83 -1.64 -15.08
N LEU A 132 -7.24 -0.83 -14.10
CA LEU A 132 -6.34 -0.12 -13.20
C LEU A 132 -6.19 -0.88 -11.88
N VAL A 133 -4.96 -1.34 -11.61
CA VAL A 133 -4.59 -2.04 -10.38
C VAL A 133 -3.64 -1.16 -9.57
N HIS A 134 -4.04 -0.81 -8.34
CA HIS A 134 -3.25 0.07 -7.49
C HIS A 134 -2.04 -0.64 -6.85
N GLY A 135 -1.07 0.15 -6.39
CA GLY A 135 0.13 -0.36 -5.69
C GLY A 135 -0.05 -0.55 -4.19
N LEU A 136 1.02 -1.01 -3.53
CA LEU A 136 1.10 -1.19 -2.08
C LEU A 136 0.70 0.07 -1.31
N PHE A 137 -0.04 -0.11 -0.21
CA PHE A 137 -0.58 0.97 0.64
C PHE A 137 -1.50 1.97 -0.04
N LYS A 138 -1.99 1.65 -1.23
CA LYS A 138 -2.97 2.47 -1.95
C LYS A 138 -4.31 1.76 -2.02
N THR A 139 -5.32 2.54 -2.41
CA THR A 139 -6.56 2.07 -3.01
C THR A 139 -6.61 2.55 -4.46
N GLU A 140 -7.62 2.13 -5.21
CA GLU A 140 -7.92 2.60 -6.56
C GLU A 140 -8.06 4.13 -6.65
N GLY A 141 -8.39 4.80 -5.55
CA GLY A 141 -8.51 6.26 -5.51
C GLY A 141 -7.17 6.99 -5.73
N CYS A 142 -6.04 6.28 -5.81
CA CYS A 142 -4.78 6.91 -6.19
C CYS A 142 -4.74 7.42 -7.63
N TRP A 143 -5.73 7.03 -8.45
CA TRP A 143 -5.91 7.48 -9.82
C TRP A 143 -6.91 8.63 -9.95
N ASP A 144 -7.55 9.02 -8.85
CA ASP A 144 -8.47 10.15 -8.83
C ASP A 144 -7.71 11.47 -8.96
N GLY A 145 -8.42 12.48 -9.48
CA GLY A 145 -7.90 13.83 -9.63
C GLY A 145 -7.92 14.61 -8.34
N SER A 146 -7.43 15.83 -8.40
CA SER A 146 -7.70 16.86 -7.40
C SER A 146 -8.65 17.89 -7.98
N ASP A 147 -9.13 18.82 -7.15
CA ASP A 147 -9.95 19.95 -7.60
C ASP A 147 -9.26 20.78 -8.70
N ALA A 148 -7.92 20.73 -8.79
CA ALA A 148 -7.13 21.50 -9.74
C ALA A 148 -6.78 20.73 -11.02
N ARG A 149 -6.83 19.39 -11.03
CA ARG A 149 -6.44 18.57 -12.20
C ARG A 149 -7.25 17.28 -12.29
N PRO A 150 -7.77 16.94 -13.49
CA PRO A 150 -8.44 15.66 -13.68
C PRO A 150 -7.45 14.51 -13.45
N GLY A 151 -7.94 13.47 -12.80
CA GLY A 151 -7.19 12.23 -12.56
C GLY A 151 -7.24 11.31 -13.77
N LEU A 152 -6.42 10.26 -13.73
CA LEU A 152 -6.34 9.28 -14.81
C LEU A 152 -7.69 8.60 -15.08
N ILE A 153 -8.47 8.29 -14.04
CA ILE A 153 -9.80 7.71 -14.22
C ILE A 153 -10.70 8.63 -15.02
N GLN A 154 -10.70 9.94 -14.72
CA GLN A 154 -11.53 10.91 -15.45
C GLN A 154 -11.08 11.02 -16.91
N SER A 155 -9.76 11.17 -17.15
CA SER A 155 -9.22 11.24 -18.50
C SER A 155 -9.55 10.01 -19.35
N LEU A 156 -9.60 8.82 -18.75
CA LEU A 156 -9.99 7.59 -19.44
C LEU A 156 -11.50 7.52 -19.73
N LYS A 157 -12.34 8.01 -18.81
CA LYS A 157 -13.80 8.10 -19.04
C LYS A 157 -14.16 9.08 -20.15
N ASP A 158 -13.40 10.17 -20.28
CA ASP A 158 -13.62 11.19 -21.31
C ASP A 158 -13.18 10.70 -22.70
N HIS A 159 -12.44 9.59 -22.78
CA HIS A 159 -12.04 9.00 -24.05
C HIS A 159 -13.13 8.07 -24.61
N PRO A 160 -13.71 8.36 -25.79
CA PRO A 160 -14.94 7.72 -26.26
C PRO A 160 -14.82 6.22 -26.55
N ALA A 161 -13.60 5.72 -26.73
CA ALA A 161 -13.34 4.30 -26.98
C ALA A 161 -12.99 3.49 -25.73
N LEU A 162 -12.72 4.12 -24.57
CA LEU A 162 -12.14 3.42 -23.43
C LEU A 162 -13.12 3.28 -22.27
N THR A 163 -13.05 2.13 -21.61
CA THR A 163 -13.80 1.85 -20.38
C THR A 163 -12.83 1.58 -19.23
N PRO A 164 -12.57 2.56 -18.35
CA PRO A 164 -11.73 2.33 -17.19
C PRO A 164 -12.46 1.49 -16.15
N VAL A 165 -11.78 0.48 -15.65
CA VAL A 165 -12.28 -0.38 -14.58
C VAL A 165 -11.20 -0.47 -13.51
N THR A 166 -11.57 -0.28 -12.25
CA THR A 166 -10.58 -0.27 -11.17
C THR A 166 -10.77 -1.45 -10.23
N ILE A 167 -9.65 -1.98 -9.74
CA ILE A 167 -9.64 -3.10 -8.80
C ILE A 167 -9.18 -2.58 -7.45
N ARG A 168 -9.99 -2.83 -6.42
CA ARG A 168 -9.55 -2.73 -5.03
C ARG A 168 -9.15 -4.10 -4.55
N TYR A 169 -7.94 -4.25 -4.04
CA TYR A 169 -7.48 -5.52 -3.48
C TYR A 169 -6.57 -5.30 -2.28
N ASN A 170 -6.35 -6.35 -1.51
CA ASN A 170 -5.48 -6.29 -0.35
C ASN A 170 -4.02 -6.49 -0.76
N THR A 171 -3.30 -5.38 -0.87
CA THR A 171 -1.89 -5.38 -1.31
C THR A 171 -0.93 -6.10 -0.36
N GLY A 172 -1.33 -6.32 0.90
CA GLY A 172 -0.55 -7.08 1.88
C GLY A 172 -0.98 -8.54 2.00
N ARG A 173 -1.88 -9.01 1.14
CA ARG A 173 -2.31 -10.40 1.05
C ARG A 173 -1.75 -11.05 -0.22
N ARG A 174 -1.39 -12.34 -0.16
CA ARG A 174 -1.02 -13.10 -1.37
C ARG A 174 -2.09 -12.94 -2.47
N VAL A 175 -1.66 -12.90 -3.73
CA VAL A 175 -2.56 -12.67 -4.88
C VAL A 175 -3.56 -13.82 -5.05
N ALA A 176 -3.11 -15.07 -4.98
CA ALA A 176 -3.96 -16.23 -5.21
C ALA A 176 -5.20 -16.30 -4.27
N PRO A 177 -5.08 -16.04 -2.95
CA PRO A 177 -6.24 -16.06 -2.07
C PRO A 177 -6.98 -14.71 -1.94
N ASN A 178 -6.62 -13.66 -2.67
CA ASN A 178 -7.00 -12.27 -2.35
C ASN A 178 -8.52 -12.04 -2.29
#